data_AF-A0A1T3CSI0-F1
#
_entry.id   AF-A0A1T3CSI0-F1
#
_cell.length_a   1.000
_cell.length_b   1.000
_cell.length_c   1.000
_cell.angle_alpha   90.00
_cell.angle_beta   90.00
_cell.angle_gamma   90.00
#
_symmetry.space_group_name_H-M   'P 1'
#
loop_
_entity.id
_entity.type
_entity.pdbx_description
1 polymer ?
#
loop_
_entity_poly.entity_id
_entity_poly.type
_entity_poly.pdbx_seq_one_letter_code
_entity_poly.pdbx_strand_id
1 'polypeptide(L)'
;MTLSSHAIRAQATKSLSIAAYVLERTAENWCTIQKIVGLPKALYVVGETLPLLPILLKSLESSIKNNEETKDLKESLPAAFQFAELSQQQAKYFNAIFDAILTTDNHNTKEQKYRIAAEKWGGKPIEAVLKDLLQQATSLATELVTDEDLKSWLEECYDKVAKLNSFLVEDSKGFVIINNYGFGSQFYHHGQANQNQCSEGIIFGPDSNSQWRCNDGGIPAERYHPRLEERISTPITSIKSLRDRYTVGIVCALPKELMAVRILFDNKAGCYENDVWREIPDKDDNCYVFGRMGDHDVVALCLPSGAYGTNSAASAVSSMNRTFDNIAFYLLVGIGGGVPSNKNDIRLGDVVVSTPTGEYPGVVQHDFEKVTQHGEYERLGSLQRPPNFLLSAVSIVQSDPDLSLSYLLKDIAMIGERQQAYRYPGVSHDKLFAAEVTHASGYDTCSKCEGPTVERKDRRIIDSSSGEYQVPKIHYGNIASGNQVIKNAQKRDEIGRKCKVLCIEMEAAGIMNTVPCLVIRGICDYADSHKNDEWQEYAAATAAAYAKSLLSVVRGRKVR
;
A
#
# COMPACT_ATOMS: atom_id res chain seq x y z
N MET A 1 -47.37 -20.54 12.71
CA MET A 1 -47.27 -19.25 13.44
C MET A 1 -46.70 -18.24 12.48
N THR A 2 -47.51 -17.32 11.98
CA THR A 2 -47.04 -16.21 11.14
C THR A 2 -46.20 -15.27 12.01
N LEU A 3 -44.91 -15.17 11.71
CA LEU A 3 -44.02 -14.20 12.35
C LEU A 3 -44.60 -12.79 12.16
N SER A 4 -44.53 -11.93 13.18
CA SER A 4 -44.94 -10.54 13.04
C SER A 4 -44.07 -9.85 11.96
N SER A 5 -44.64 -8.90 11.22
CA SER A 5 -43.91 -8.10 10.21
C SER A 5 -42.58 -7.56 10.74
N HIS A 6 -42.58 -7.15 12.02
CA HIS A 6 -41.41 -6.70 12.75
C HIS A 6 -40.34 -7.79 12.95
N ALA A 7 -40.74 -9.02 13.22
CA ALA A 7 -39.82 -10.15 13.38
C ALA A 7 -39.17 -10.56 12.05
N ILE A 8 -39.93 -10.53 10.94
CA ILE A 8 -39.42 -10.82 9.59
C ILE A 8 -38.41 -9.75 9.17
N ARG A 9 -38.72 -8.47 9.42
CA ARG A 9 -37.82 -7.35 9.16
C ARG A 9 -36.53 -7.44 9.98
N ALA A 10 -36.62 -7.78 11.26
CA ALA A 10 -35.45 -7.98 12.12
C ALA A 10 -34.58 -9.17 11.66
N GLN A 11 -35.22 -10.24 11.20
CA GLN A 11 -34.52 -11.42 10.69
C GLN A 11 -33.82 -11.14 9.35
N ALA A 12 -34.49 -10.44 8.43
CA ALA A 12 -33.92 -10.03 7.14
C ALA A 12 -32.72 -9.09 7.33
N THR A 13 -32.85 -8.04 8.14
CA THR A 13 -31.75 -7.09 8.41
C THR A 13 -30.57 -7.76 9.10
N LYS A 14 -30.82 -8.68 10.04
CA LYS A 14 -29.77 -9.48 10.67
C LYS A 14 -29.04 -10.39 9.67
N SER A 15 -29.78 -11.08 8.80
CA SER A 15 -29.17 -11.95 7.78
C SER A 15 -28.37 -11.14 6.76
N LEU A 16 -28.87 -9.98 6.31
CA LEU A 16 -28.15 -9.06 5.42
C LEU A 16 -26.84 -8.57 6.04
N SER A 17 -26.85 -8.20 7.33
CA SER A 17 -25.66 -7.76 8.05
C SER A 17 -24.61 -8.89 8.15
N ILE A 18 -25.04 -10.12 8.44
CA ILE A 18 -24.16 -11.30 8.47
C ILE A 18 -23.61 -11.57 7.07
N ALA A 19 -24.44 -11.52 6.04
CA ALA A 19 -24.03 -11.72 4.65
C ALA A 19 -22.99 -10.69 4.21
N ALA A 20 -23.20 -9.42 4.52
CA ALA A 20 -22.26 -8.33 4.21
C ALA A 20 -20.91 -8.59 4.88
N TYR A 21 -20.91 -8.94 6.16
CA TYR A 21 -19.70 -9.24 6.91
C TYR A 21 -18.92 -10.43 6.33
N VAL A 22 -19.60 -11.54 6.02
CA VAL A 22 -18.93 -12.74 5.50
C VAL A 22 -18.36 -12.48 4.10
N LEU A 23 -19.07 -11.76 3.23
CA LEU A 23 -18.57 -11.40 1.89
C LEU A 23 -17.43 -10.38 1.93
N GLU A 24 -17.47 -9.42 2.86
CA GLU A 24 -16.38 -8.46 3.08
C GLU A 24 -15.07 -9.19 3.44
N ARG A 25 -15.13 -10.14 4.37
CA ARG A 25 -13.97 -10.99 4.70
C ARG A 25 -13.51 -11.88 3.55
N THR A 26 -14.45 -12.34 2.73
CA THR A 26 -14.11 -13.12 1.53
C THR A 26 -13.41 -12.24 0.49
N ALA A 27 -13.82 -10.98 0.35
CA ALA A 27 -13.18 -10.01 -0.53
C ALA A 27 -11.77 -9.61 -0.04
N GLU A 28 -11.51 -9.60 1.27
CA GLU A 28 -10.17 -9.36 1.82
C GLU A 28 -9.16 -10.44 1.38
N ASN A 29 -9.60 -11.70 1.28
CA ASN A 29 -8.76 -12.81 0.80
C ASN A 29 -8.31 -12.61 -0.66
N TRP A 30 -9.09 -11.90 -1.47
CA TRP A 30 -8.73 -11.57 -2.85
C TRP A 30 -7.43 -10.76 -2.95
N CYS A 31 -7.17 -9.85 -2.00
CA CYS A 31 -5.96 -9.02 -2.00
C CYS A 31 -4.66 -9.84 -1.95
N THR A 32 -4.72 -11.04 -1.39
CA THR A 32 -3.61 -12.01 -1.35
C THR A 32 -3.52 -12.81 -2.64
N ILE A 33 -4.66 -13.17 -3.21
CA ILE A 33 -4.78 -14.02 -4.40
C ILE A 33 -4.40 -13.27 -5.67
N GLN A 34 -4.76 -12.00 -5.82
CA GLN A 34 -4.45 -11.19 -7.00
C GLN A 34 -2.94 -11.09 -7.31
N LYS A 35 -2.09 -11.29 -6.30
CA LYS A 35 -0.61 -11.28 -6.41
C LYS A 35 -0.06 -12.56 -7.03
N ILE A 36 -0.87 -13.60 -7.19
CA ILE A 36 -0.45 -14.90 -7.71
C ILE A 36 -0.45 -14.85 -9.25
N VAL A 37 0.71 -15.10 -9.86
CA VAL A 37 0.84 -15.15 -11.32
C VAL A 37 0.22 -16.45 -11.88
N GLY A 38 -0.43 -16.35 -13.04
CA GLY A 38 -0.99 -17.48 -13.78
C GLY A 38 -2.36 -17.93 -13.28
N LEU A 39 -3.15 -17.03 -12.69
CA LEU A 39 -4.54 -17.32 -12.36
C LEU A 39 -5.46 -17.16 -13.58
N PRO A 40 -6.55 -17.94 -13.65
CA PRO A 40 -7.60 -17.79 -14.65
C PRO A 40 -8.21 -16.40 -14.67
N LYS A 41 -8.54 -15.89 -15.87
CA LYS A 41 -9.18 -14.57 -16.06
C LYS A 41 -10.50 -14.44 -15.27
N ALA A 42 -11.26 -15.53 -15.16
CA ALA A 42 -12.50 -15.56 -14.39
C ALA A 42 -12.27 -15.22 -12.90
N LEU A 43 -11.17 -15.68 -12.29
CA LEU A 43 -10.84 -15.37 -10.90
C LEU A 43 -10.54 -13.89 -10.69
N TYR A 44 -9.89 -13.22 -11.64
CA TYR A 44 -9.65 -11.77 -11.59
C TYR A 44 -10.93 -10.97 -11.65
N VAL A 45 -11.80 -11.27 -12.62
CA VAL A 45 -13.08 -10.58 -12.74
C VAL A 45 -13.96 -10.84 -11.52
N VAL A 46 -13.97 -12.06 -10.98
CA VAL A 46 -14.71 -12.36 -9.75
C VAL A 46 -14.18 -11.59 -8.55
N GLY A 47 -12.86 -11.55 -8.39
CA GLY A 47 -12.19 -10.88 -7.29
C GLY A 47 -12.37 -9.36 -7.28
N GLU A 48 -12.34 -8.73 -8.46
CA GLU A 48 -12.63 -7.29 -8.61
C GLU A 48 -14.10 -6.95 -8.36
N THR A 49 -15.02 -7.90 -8.58
CA THR A 49 -16.46 -7.68 -8.44
C THR A 49 -16.98 -7.97 -7.02
N LEU A 50 -16.31 -8.87 -6.28
CA LEU A 50 -16.73 -9.29 -4.94
C LEU A 50 -16.95 -8.15 -3.93
N PRO A 51 -16.12 -7.08 -3.90
CA PRO A 51 -16.29 -5.95 -2.99
C PRO A 51 -17.60 -5.16 -3.16
N LEU A 52 -18.30 -5.32 -4.29
CA LEU A 52 -19.56 -4.61 -4.57
C LEU A 52 -20.76 -5.20 -3.84
N LEU A 53 -20.74 -6.52 -3.60
CA LEU A 53 -21.86 -7.23 -2.98
C LEU A 53 -22.07 -6.83 -1.50
N PRO A 54 -21.02 -6.65 -0.67
CA PRO A 54 -21.16 -6.05 0.65
C PRO A 54 -21.76 -4.64 0.65
N ILE A 55 -21.41 -3.80 -0.34
CA ILE A 55 -21.95 -2.44 -0.47
C ILE A 55 -23.45 -2.50 -0.72
N LEU A 56 -23.88 -3.37 -1.64
CA LEU A 56 -25.30 -3.60 -1.89
C LEU A 56 -26.04 -4.15 -0.67
N LEU A 57 -25.49 -5.15 0.02
CA LEU A 57 -26.13 -5.74 1.22
C LEU A 57 -26.30 -4.70 2.34
N LYS A 58 -25.31 -3.82 2.55
CA LYS A 58 -25.39 -2.69 3.49
C LYS A 58 -26.43 -1.64 3.05
N SER A 59 -26.56 -1.40 1.74
CA SER A 59 -27.56 -0.51 1.16
C SER A 59 -28.99 -1.07 1.34
N LEU A 60 -29.19 -2.36 1.06
CA LEU A 60 -30.44 -3.08 1.29
C LEU A 60 -30.84 -3.09 2.77
N GLU A 61 -29.89 -3.36 3.66
CA GLU A 61 -30.11 -3.31 5.11
C GLU A 61 -30.57 -1.92 5.55
N SER A 62 -29.91 -0.87 5.06
CA SER A 62 -30.25 0.52 5.37
C SER A 62 -31.62 0.91 4.82
N SER A 63 -31.94 0.51 3.59
CA SER A 63 -33.24 0.75 2.97
C SER A 63 -34.38 0.08 3.75
N ILE A 64 -34.20 -1.18 4.16
CA ILE A 64 -35.20 -1.93 4.94
C ILE A 64 -35.37 -1.36 6.36
N LYS A 65 -34.30 -0.81 6.97
CA LYS A 65 -34.35 -0.17 8.29
C LYS A 65 -35.05 1.19 8.25
N ASN A 66 -34.82 1.98 7.21
CA ASN A 66 -35.23 3.38 7.15
C ASN A 66 -36.59 3.61 6.49
N ASN A 67 -37.07 2.67 5.65
CA ASN A 67 -38.36 2.82 4.98
C ASN A 67 -39.55 2.44 5.87
N GLU A 68 -40.62 3.22 5.75
CA GLU A 68 -41.92 2.89 6.35
C GLU A 68 -42.40 1.51 5.87
N GLU A 69 -43.16 0.79 6.69
CA GLU A 69 -43.72 -0.53 6.33
C GLU A 69 -44.77 -0.41 5.22
N THR A 70 -44.33 -0.21 3.98
CA THR A 70 -45.19 -0.28 2.80
C THR A 70 -45.52 -1.74 2.45
N LYS A 71 -46.60 -1.93 1.68
CA LYS A 71 -46.98 -3.27 1.17
C LYS A 71 -45.86 -3.87 0.32
N ASP A 72 -45.25 -3.05 -0.54
CA ASP A 72 -44.16 -3.46 -1.44
C ASP A 72 -42.91 -3.90 -0.66
N LEU A 73 -42.54 -3.19 0.40
CA LEU A 73 -41.43 -3.57 1.27
C LEU A 73 -41.69 -4.92 1.96
N LYS A 74 -42.93 -5.23 2.36
CA LYS A 74 -43.29 -6.51 2.97
C LYS A 74 -43.18 -7.68 2.00
N GLU A 75 -43.46 -7.45 0.72
CA GLU A 75 -43.36 -8.46 -0.34
C GLU A 75 -41.90 -8.77 -0.71
N SER A 76 -40.99 -7.79 -0.63
CA SER A 76 -39.56 -7.99 -0.93
C SER A 76 -38.70 -8.46 0.27
N LEU A 77 -39.21 -8.42 1.51
CA LEU A 77 -38.49 -8.89 2.70
C LEU A 77 -38.03 -10.37 2.62
N PRO A 78 -38.87 -11.33 2.17
CA PRO A 78 -38.45 -12.71 1.97
C PRO A 78 -37.34 -12.85 0.92
N ALA A 79 -37.42 -12.07 -0.18
CA ALA A 79 -36.39 -12.07 -1.22
C ALA A 79 -35.05 -11.53 -0.69
N ALA A 80 -35.08 -10.47 0.13
CA ALA A 80 -33.88 -9.94 0.78
C ALA A 80 -33.26 -10.93 1.78
N PHE A 81 -34.09 -11.65 2.55
CA PHE A 81 -33.60 -12.71 3.44
C PHE A 81 -32.99 -13.89 2.66
N GLN A 82 -33.66 -14.35 1.60
CA GLN A 82 -33.14 -15.43 0.74
C GLN A 82 -31.83 -15.03 0.06
N PHE A 83 -31.73 -13.80 -0.43
CA PHE A 83 -30.51 -13.27 -1.01
C PHE A 83 -29.36 -13.21 0.00
N ALA A 84 -29.65 -12.84 1.24
CA ALA A 84 -28.67 -12.84 2.33
C ALA A 84 -28.17 -14.26 2.68
N GLU A 85 -29.07 -15.25 2.77
CA GLU A 85 -28.68 -16.65 2.99
C GLU A 85 -27.85 -17.20 1.83
N LEU A 86 -28.24 -16.89 0.60
CA LEU A 86 -27.49 -17.28 -0.59
C LEU A 86 -26.10 -16.64 -0.58
N SER A 87 -26.00 -15.36 -0.25
CA SER A 87 -24.74 -14.63 -0.16
C SER A 87 -23.79 -15.26 0.86
N GLN A 88 -24.30 -15.67 2.03
CA GLN A 88 -23.53 -16.41 3.03
C GLN A 88 -23.06 -17.78 2.52
N GLN A 89 -23.93 -18.50 1.80
CA GLN A 89 -23.56 -19.79 1.21
C GLN A 89 -22.49 -19.64 0.14
N GLN A 90 -22.63 -18.67 -0.77
CA GLN A 90 -21.66 -18.44 -1.83
C GLN A 90 -20.33 -17.89 -1.29
N ALA A 91 -20.35 -17.14 -0.19
CA ALA A 91 -19.13 -16.74 0.49
C ALA A 91 -18.31 -17.94 0.99
N LYS A 92 -18.97 -19.02 1.47
CA LYS A 92 -18.27 -20.26 1.82
C LYS A 92 -17.63 -20.92 0.61
N TYR A 93 -18.34 -20.92 -0.52
CA TYR A 93 -17.80 -21.41 -1.79
C TYR A 93 -16.57 -20.62 -2.24
N PHE A 94 -16.65 -19.29 -2.28
CA PHE A 94 -15.52 -18.43 -2.65
C PHE A 94 -14.31 -18.66 -1.75
N ASN A 95 -14.51 -18.73 -0.43
CA ASN A 95 -13.42 -19.04 0.51
C ASN A 95 -12.82 -20.42 0.28
N ALA A 96 -13.63 -21.46 0.00
CA ALA A 96 -13.10 -22.79 -0.29
C ALA A 96 -12.23 -22.81 -1.57
N ILE A 97 -12.62 -22.05 -2.60
CA ILE A 97 -11.82 -21.88 -3.81
C ILE A 97 -10.52 -21.13 -3.50
N PHE A 98 -10.61 -20.03 -2.76
CA PHE A 98 -9.49 -19.20 -2.36
C PHE A 98 -8.47 -19.96 -1.52
N ASP A 99 -8.92 -20.68 -0.51
CA ASP A 99 -8.09 -21.53 0.34
C ASP A 99 -7.40 -22.62 -0.48
N ALA A 100 -8.13 -23.27 -1.40
CA ALA A 100 -7.55 -24.28 -2.26
C ALA A 100 -6.41 -23.74 -3.13
N ILE A 101 -6.57 -22.54 -3.71
CA ILE A 101 -5.54 -21.89 -4.52
C ILE A 101 -4.32 -21.48 -3.67
N LEU A 102 -4.55 -21.09 -2.42
CA LEU A 102 -3.52 -20.64 -1.47
C LEU A 102 -2.73 -21.80 -0.84
N THR A 103 -3.22 -23.04 -0.89
CA THR A 103 -2.47 -24.19 -0.35
C THR A 103 -1.11 -24.38 -1.05
N THR A 104 -0.07 -24.60 -0.26
CA THR A 104 1.33 -24.73 -0.74
C THR A 104 1.70 -26.13 -1.22
N ASP A 105 0.73 -27.02 -1.40
CA ASP A 105 0.99 -28.38 -1.87
C ASP A 105 1.51 -28.38 -3.32
N ASN A 106 2.67 -28.99 -3.56
CA ASN A 106 3.30 -29.05 -4.88
C ASN A 106 2.75 -30.18 -5.78
N HIS A 107 1.82 -31.00 -5.29
CA HIS A 107 1.30 -32.14 -6.05
C HIS A 107 0.29 -31.78 -7.15
N ASN A 108 -0.43 -30.66 -7.01
CA ASN A 108 -1.47 -30.24 -7.95
C ASN A 108 -1.21 -28.85 -8.53
N THR A 109 -1.46 -28.66 -9.82
CA THR A 109 -1.46 -27.33 -10.44
C THR A 109 -2.57 -26.46 -9.82
N LYS A 110 -2.43 -25.13 -9.91
CA LYS A 110 -3.44 -24.18 -9.39
C LYS A 110 -4.82 -24.42 -10.00
N GLU A 111 -4.86 -24.80 -11.28
CA GLU A 111 -6.09 -25.17 -11.99
C GLU A 111 -6.70 -26.47 -11.44
N GLN A 112 -5.89 -27.49 -11.15
CA GLN A 112 -6.36 -28.73 -10.53
C GLN A 112 -6.89 -28.49 -9.12
N LYS A 113 -6.23 -27.64 -8.32
CA LYS A 113 -6.69 -27.24 -6.99
C LYS A 113 -8.05 -26.54 -7.04
N TYR A 114 -8.21 -25.62 -7.99
CA TYR A 114 -9.49 -24.98 -8.27
C TYR A 114 -10.57 -26.02 -8.65
N ARG A 115 -10.26 -26.94 -9.57
CA ARG A 115 -11.22 -27.95 -10.05
C ARG A 115 -11.70 -28.87 -8.91
N ILE A 116 -10.78 -29.37 -8.10
CA ILE A 116 -11.07 -30.21 -6.93
C ILE A 116 -11.94 -29.45 -5.92
N ALA A 117 -11.65 -28.17 -5.70
CA ALA A 117 -12.43 -27.34 -4.79
C ALA A 117 -13.84 -27.04 -5.35
N ALA A 118 -13.97 -26.78 -6.65
CA ALA A 118 -15.25 -26.56 -7.30
C ALA A 118 -16.13 -27.81 -7.29
N GLU A 119 -15.56 -28.99 -7.53
CA GLU A 119 -16.28 -30.29 -7.47
C GLU A 119 -16.89 -30.56 -6.09
N LYS A 120 -16.16 -30.24 -5.01
CA LYS A 120 -16.68 -30.35 -3.63
C LYS A 120 -17.90 -29.47 -3.36
N TRP A 121 -18.12 -28.46 -4.19
CA TRP A 121 -19.23 -27.51 -4.10
C TRP A 121 -20.16 -27.57 -5.31
N GLY A 122 -20.33 -28.78 -5.89
CA GLY A 122 -21.33 -29.04 -6.93
C GLY A 122 -20.86 -28.74 -8.36
N GLY A 123 -19.57 -28.55 -8.58
CA GLY A 123 -18.95 -28.45 -9.92
C GLY A 123 -19.31 -27.19 -10.71
N LYS A 124 -19.95 -26.20 -10.08
CA LYS A 124 -20.25 -24.92 -10.73
C LYS A 124 -18.97 -24.09 -10.85
N PRO A 125 -18.72 -23.43 -11.99
CA PRO A 125 -17.59 -22.53 -12.12
C PRO A 125 -17.82 -21.23 -11.34
N ILE A 126 -16.73 -20.60 -10.90
CA ILE A 126 -16.76 -19.41 -10.03
C ILE A 126 -17.50 -18.23 -10.65
N GLU A 127 -17.38 -18.03 -11.96
CA GLU A 127 -18.09 -17.00 -12.71
C GLU A 127 -19.60 -17.28 -12.80
N ALA A 128 -20.04 -18.54 -12.84
CA ALA A 128 -21.46 -18.87 -12.83
C ALA A 128 -22.08 -18.60 -11.44
N VAL A 129 -21.34 -18.90 -10.38
CA VAL A 129 -21.77 -18.60 -9.00
C VAL A 129 -21.90 -17.09 -8.79
N LEU A 130 -20.92 -16.31 -9.26
CA LEU A 130 -21.00 -14.85 -9.17
C LEU A 130 -22.12 -14.30 -10.05
N LYS A 131 -22.31 -14.84 -11.25
CA LYS A 131 -23.40 -14.43 -12.15
C LYS A 131 -24.78 -14.63 -11.51
N ASP A 132 -25.03 -15.80 -10.92
CA ASP A 132 -26.28 -16.11 -10.21
C ASP A 132 -26.53 -15.12 -9.06
N LEU A 133 -25.45 -14.71 -8.36
CA LEU A 133 -25.51 -13.76 -7.25
C LEU A 133 -25.76 -12.32 -7.74
N LEU A 134 -25.09 -11.89 -8.81
CA LEU A 134 -25.27 -10.58 -9.43
C LEU A 134 -26.67 -10.43 -10.04
N GLN A 135 -27.22 -11.48 -10.65
CA GLN A 135 -28.56 -11.46 -11.21
C GLN A 135 -29.63 -11.22 -10.12
N GLN A 136 -29.51 -11.90 -8.98
CA GLN A 136 -30.41 -11.71 -7.84
C GLN A 136 -30.21 -10.35 -7.17
N ALA A 137 -28.96 -9.89 -7.08
CA ALA A 137 -28.61 -8.57 -6.61
C ALA A 137 -29.28 -7.47 -7.46
N THR A 138 -29.19 -7.55 -8.79
CA THR A 138 -29.81 -6.58 -9.70
C THR A 138 -31.33 -6.57 -9.57
N SER A 139 -31.97 -7.75 -9.51
CA SER A 139 -33.43 -7.85 -9.32
C SER A 139 -33.87 -7.16 -8.02
N LEU A 140 -33.14 -7.38 -6.93
CA LEU A 140 -33.48 -6.84 -5.61
C LEU A 140 -33.13 -5.34 -5.50
N ALA A 141 -32.07 -4.90 -6.17
CA ALA A 141 -31.67 -3.49 -6.22
C ALA A 141 -32.71 -2.64 -6.96
N THR A 142 -33.29 -3.15 -8.05
CA THR A 142 -34.36 -2.47 -8.80
C THR A 142 -35.61 -2.24 -7.94
N GLU A 143 -35.89 -3.14 -7.00
CA GLU A 143 -37.06 -3.06 -6.11
C GLU A 143 -36.82 -2.18 -4.86
N LEU A 144 -35.63 -2.25 -4.25
CA LEU A 144 -35.42 -1.74 -2.88
C LEU A 144 -34.36 -0.64 -2.75
N VAL A 145 -33.65 -0.31 -3.82
CA VAL A 145 -32.55 0.67 -3.80
C VAL A 145 -32.90 1.87 -4.67
N THR A 146 -32.70 3.08 -4.15
CA THR A 146 -32.95 4.34 -4.88
C THR A 146 -31.70 4.91 -5.57
N ASP A 147 -30.55 4.30 -5.32
CA ASP A 147 -29.26 4.67 -5.89
C ASP A 147 -29.14 4.12 -7.32
N GLU A 148 -29.33 4.99 -8.31
CA GLU A 148 -29.23 4.67 -9.74
C GLU A 148 -27.78 4.37 -10.17
N ASP A 149 -26.78 4.95 -9.50
CA ASP A 149 -25.37 4.69 -9.80
C ASP A 149 -24.99 3.27 -9.37
N LEU A 150 -25.49 2.81 -8.21
CA LEU A 150 -25.29 1.44 -7.74
C LEU A 150 -25.98 0.42 -8.64
N LYS A 151 -27.18 0.73 -9.17
CA LYS A 151 -27.89 -0.13 -10.15
C LYS A 151 -27.11 -0.25 -11.44
N SER A 152 -26.70 0.88 -12.01
CA SER A 152 -25.88 0.94 -13.23
C SER A 152 -24.59 0.13 -13.08
N TRP A 153 -23.92 0.25 -11.93
CA TRP A 153 -22.69 -0.48 -11.67
C TRP A 153 -22.89 -2.00 -11.52
N LEU A 154 -24.01 -2.44 -10.94
CA LEU A 154 -24.38 -3.84 -10.85
C LEU A 154 -24.65 -4.44 -12.24
N GLU A 155 -25.35 -3.72 -13.10
CA GLU A 155 -25.60 -4.15 -14.49
C GLU A 155 -24.30 -4.26 -15.29
N GLU A 156 -23.39 -3.28 -15.16
CA GLU A 156 -22.08 -3.34 -15.81
C GLU A 156 -21.25 -4.55 -15.34
N CYS A 157 -21.30 -4.86 -14.04
CA CYS A 157 -20.60 -6.01 -13.48
C CYS A 157 -21.22 -7.34 -13.92
N TYR A 158 -22.55 -7.41 -13.99
CA TYR A 158 -23.26 -8.55 -14.55
C TYR A 158 -22.84 -8.80 -16.00
N ASP A 159 -22.80 -7.77 -16.84
CA ASP A 159 -22.37 -7.86 -18.24
C ASP A 159 -20.91 -8.30 -18.40
N LYS A 160 -20.03 -7.82 -17.51
CA LYS A 160 -18.61 -8.24 -17.49
C LYS A 160 -18.48 -9.73 -17.19
N VAL A 161 -19.22 -10.23 -16.19
CA VAL A 161 -19.20 -11.65 -15.81
C VAL A 161 -19.87 -12.52 -16.88
N ALA A 162 -20.95 -12.04 -17.50
CA ALA A 162 -21.68 -12.76 -18.55
C ALA A 162 -20.86 -12.97 -19.84
N LYS A 163 -19.86 -12.12 -20.10
CA LYS A 163 -18.95 -12.21 -21.25
C LYS A 163 -17.77 -13.18 -21.02
N LEU A 164 -17.65 -13.80 -19.85
CA LEU A 164 -16.58 -14.74 -19.56
C LEU A 164 -16.86 -16.11 -20.18
N ASN A 165 -15.84 -16.68 -20.81
CA ASN A 165 -15.87 -18.10 -21.20
C ASN A 165 -15.80 -18.97 -19.94
N SER A 166 -16.59 -20.04 -19.91
CA SER A 166 -16.63 -20.95 -18.76
C SER A 166 -15.29 -21.62 -18.55
N PHE A 167 -14.70 -21.44 -17.37
CA PHE A 167 -13.38 -21.94 -17.04
C PHE A 167 -13.35 -23.46 -16.76
N LEU A 168 -14.51 -24.07 -16.50
CA LEU A 168 -14.64 -25.53 -16.28
C LEU A 168 -15.13 -26.32 -17.50
N VAL A 169 -15.42 -25.67 -18.63
CA VAL A 169 -15.82 -26.38 -19.85
C VAL A 169 -14.56 -26.87 -20.56
N GLU A 170 -14.44 -28.19 -20.68
CA GLU A 170 -13.37 -28.85 -21.43
C GLU A 170 -13.29 -28.29 -22.85
N ASP A 171 -12.12 -27.77 -23.24
CA ASP A 171 -11.75 -27.70 -24.65
C ASP A 171 -11.72 -29.13 -25.18
N SER A 172 -12.81 -29.53 -25.82
CA SER A 172 -12.85 -30.73 -26.63
C SER A 172 -11.78 -30.62 -27.73
N LYS A 173 -10.78 -31.51 -27.64
CA LYS A 173 -9.83 -31.93 -28.69
C LYS A 173 -8.61 -31.03 -28.96
N GLY A 174 -7.57 -31.20 -28.14
CA GLY A 174 -6.20 -31.05 -28.62
C GLY A 174 -5.75 -32.34 -29.35
N PHE A 175 -5.67 -32.33 -30.67
CA PHE A 175 -4.95 -33.37 -31.41
C PHE A 175 -3.44 -33.15 -31.27
N VAL A 176 -2.70 -34.21 -30.95
CA VAL A 176 -1.24 -34.22 -31.06
C VAL A 176 -0.89 -34.82 -32.43
N ILE A 177 -0.27 -34.03 -33.31
CA ILE A 177 0.37 -34.56 -34.53
C ILE A 177 1.76 -35.02 -34.13
N ILE A 178 1.98 -36.34 -34.14
CA ILE A 178 3.30 -36.95 -33.95
C ILE A 178 3.76 -37.46 -35.31
N ASN A 179 4.77 -36.83 -35.90
CA ASN A 179 5.48 -37.40 -37.05
C ASN A 179 6.48 -38.44 -36.51
N ASN A 180 6.28 -39.71 -36.84
CA ASN A 180 7.19 -40.79 -36.43
C ASN A 180 7.80 -41.47 -37.66
N TYR A 181 9.14 -41.57 -37.67
CA TYR A 181 9.91 -42.32 -38.65
C TYR A 181 10.58 -43.50 -37.91
N GLY A 182 9.83 -44.60 -37.71
CA GLY A 182 10.37 -45.82 -37.12
C GLY A 182 9.31 -46.88 -36.84
N PHE A 183 9.63 -48.15 -37.12
CA PHE A 183 8.76 -49.30 -36.87
C PHE A 183 8.98 -49.86 -35.46
N GLY A 184 7.95 -49.80 -34.62
CA GLY A 184 7.91 -50.46 -33.31
C GLY A 184 6.65 -50.08 -32.52
N SER A 185 6.06 -51.04 -31.81
CA SER A 185 4.87 -50.84 -30.97
C SER A 185 5.23 -50.02 -29.72
N GLN A 186 4.49 -48.93 -29.45
CA GLN A 186 4.69 -48.09 -28.27
C GLN A 186 3.44 -48.11 -27.37
N PHE A 187 3.66 -48.27 -26.05
CA PHE A 187 2.65 -48.20 -25.01
C PHE A 187 2.52 -46.78 -24.48
N TYR A 188 1.29 -46.33 -24.22
CA TYR A 188 0.98 -45.00 -23.70
C TYR A 188 0.44 -45.12 -22.27
N HIS A 189 1.00 -44.38 -21.32
CA HIS A 189 0.54 -44.31 -19.92
C HIS A 189 0.07 -42.88 -19.57
N HIS A 190 -1.19 -42.72 -19.17
CA HIS A 190 -1.71 -41.49 -18.56
C HIS A 190 -1.84 -41.66 -17.04
N GLY A 191 -0.73 -41.58 -16.31
CA GLY A 191 -0.78 -41.58 -14.84
C GLY A 191 0.55 -41.22 -14.19
N GLN A 192 0.53 -40.42 -13.13
CA GLN A 192 1.68 -40.11 -12.28
C GLN A 192 1.80 -41.15 -11.15
N ALA A 193 2.75 -42.08 -11.27
CA ALA A 193 3.34 -42.79 -10.14
C ALA A 193 4.72 -43.35 -10.52
N ASN A 194 5.65 -43.37 -9.56
CA ASN A 194 6.99 -43.94 -9.71
C ASN A 194 6.97 -45.48 -9.77
N GLN A 195 8.02 -46.01 -10.39
CA GLN A 195 8.23 -47.35 -10.93
C GLN A 195 7.87 -48.56 -10.04
N ASN A 196 7.47 -49.63 -10.74
CA ASN A 196 7.45 -51.05 -10.37
C ASN A 196 6.22 -51.56 -9.59
N GLN A 197 5.17 -51.92 -10.32
CA GLN A 197 4.60 -53.28 -10.34
C GLN A 197 3.45 -53.33 -11.37
N CYS A 198 3.66 -54.04 -12.47
CA CYS A 198 2.61 -54.37 -13.42
C CYS A 198 1.80 -55.58 -12.92
N SER A 199 0.56 -55.33 -12.55
CA SER A 199 -0.58 -56.26 -12.59
C SER A 199 -1.79 -55.35 -12.38
N GLU A 200 -2.58 -54.96 -13.37
CA GLU A 200 -3.32 -55.82 -14.28
C GLU A 200 -3.69 -55.05 -15.55
N GLY A 201 -3.45 -55.64 -16.71
CA GLY A 201 -4.04 -55.21 -17.98
C GLY A 201 -5.26 -56.08 -18.29
N ILE A 202 -6.36 -55.46 -18.72
CA ILE A 202 -7.54 -56.17 -19.20
C ILE A 202 -7.35 -56.46 -20.70
N ILE A 203 -7.34 -57.75 -21.05
CA ILE A 203 -7.37 -58.25 -22.44
C ILE A 203 -8.82 -58.59 -22.78
N PHE A 204 -9.31 -58.11 -23.92
CA PHE A 204 -10.56 -58.61 -24.51
C PHE A 204 -10.23 -59.73 -25.51
N GLY A 205 -10.77 -60.93 -25.27
CA GLY A 205 -10.70 -62.07 -26.19
C GLY A 205 -11.63 -63.20 -25.71
N PRO A 206 -12.26 -63.95 -26.64
CA PRO A 206 -13.54 -64.61 -26.40
C PRO A 206 -13.41 -65.97 -25.67
N ASP A 207 -14.48 -66.30 -24.97
CA ASP A 207 -14.91 -67.63 -24.51
C ASP A 207 -14.28 -68.26 -23.24
N SER A 208 -15.11 -68.17 -22.19
CA SER A 208 -15.42 -69.18 -21.17
C SER A 208 -14.50 -69.43 -19.96
N ASN A 209 -15.13 -69.12 -18.81
CA ASN A 209 -15.10 -69.78 -17.50
C ASN A 209 -14.17 -69.30 -16.36
N SER A 210 -14.88 -68.98 -15.25
CA SER A 210 -14.51 -68.87 -13.82
C SER A 210 -13.84 -67.55 -13.37
N GLN A 211 -14.59 -66.61 -12.73
CA GLN A 211 -15.04 -66.52 -11.30
C GLN A 211 -14.07 -65.59 -10.50
N TRP A 212 -14.41 -64.58 -9.68
CA TRP A 212 -15.61 -64.21 -8.92
C TRP A 212 -15.54 -62.73 -8.41
N ARG A 213 -16.74 -62.16 -8.17
CA ARG A 213 -17.22 -61.28 -7.06
C ARG A 213 -16.69 -59.86 -6.87
N CYS A 214 -17.64 -58.93 -7.00
CA CYS A 214 -17.80 -57.74 -6.18
C CYS A 214 -19.15 -57.79 -5.42
N ASN A 215 -19.25 -56.91 -4.42
CA ASN A 215 -20.46 -56.32 -3.82
C ASN A 215 -21.19 -57.12 -2.72
N ASP A 216 -21.80 -56.51 -1.69
CA ASP A 216 -22.03 -55.10 -1.34
C ASP A 216 -22.57 -55.03 0.11
N GLY A 217 -22.46 -53.85 0.74
CA GLY A 217 -23.58 -53.26 1.48
C GLY A 217 -23.49 -53.13 3.01
N GLY A 218 -23.80 -51.91 3.50
CA GLY A 218 -24.57 -51.72 4.74
C GLY A 218 -23.93 -50.91 5.88
N ILE A 219 -24.52 -49.74 6.18
CA ILE A 219 -24.25 -48.80 7.30
C ILE A 219 -24.72 -49.42 8.65
N PRO A 220 -24.18 -49.04 9.84
CA PRO A 220 -24.91 -48.08 10.69
C PRO A 220 -24.04 -47.15 11.59
N ALA A 221 -24.74 -46.18 12.18
CA ALA A 221 -24.28 -45.07 13.02
C ALA A 221 -23.93 -45.42 14.49
N GLU A 222 -23.41 -44.39 15.19
CA GLU A 222 -23.32 -44.17 16.64
C GLU A 222 -22.24 -44.91 17.46
N ARG A 223 -21.31 -44.13 18.01
CA ARG A 223 -21.05 -44.07 19.47
C ARG A 223 -20.34 -42.78 19.88
N TYR A 224 -21.14 -41.91 20.49
CA TYR A 224 -20.76 -40.83 21.39
C TYR A 224 -19.95 -41.38 22.58
N HIS A 225 -18.85 -40.72 22.94
CA HIS A 225 -18.39 -40.56 24.32
C HIS A 225 -17.43 -39.36 24.43
N PRO A 226 -17.34 -38.71 25.61
CA PRO A 226 -17.36 -37.27 25.75
C PRO A 226 -16.04 -36.78 26.35
N ARG A 227 -15.53 -35.64 25.89
CA ARG A 227 -14.61 -34.73 26.62
C ARG A 227 -14.10 -33.69 25.64
N LEU A 228 -15.00 -32.78 25.27
CA LEU A 228 -14.66 -31.45 24.78
C LEU A 228 -15.42 -30.40 25.61
N GLU A 229 -15.53 -30.65 26.92
CA GLU A 229 -15.80 -29.61 27.91
C GLU A 229 -14.51 -29.45 28.71
N GLU A 230 -13.65 -28.56 28.23
CA GLU A 230 -12.65 -27.77 28.98
C GLU A 230 -11.61 -27.16 28.02
N ARG A 231 -12.07 -26.46 26.98
CA ARG A 231 -11.39 -25.27 26.42
C ARG A 231 -12.41 -24.21 25.98
N ILE A 232 -13.50 -24.10 26.72
CA ILE A 232 -14.25 -22.85 26.81
C ILE A 232 -13.62 -22.08 27.96
N SER A 233 -12.44 -21.52 27.72
CA SER A 233 -11.83 -20.54 28.62
C SER A 233 -10.94 -19.61 27.81
N THR A 234 -11.37 -18.36 27.82
CA THR A 234 -10.71 -17.13 27.39
C THR A 234 -10.87 -16.71 25.91
N PRO A 235 -11.14 -15.41 25.69
CA PRO A 235 -11.71 -14.87 24.46
C PRO A 235 -10.65 -14.86 23.35
N ILE A 236 -11.08 -14.74 22.09
CA ILE A 236 -10.21 -14.21 21.04
C ILE A 236 -9.64 -12.89 21.59
N THR A 237 -8.36 -12.92 21.96
CA THR A 237 -7.60 -11.78 22.43
C THR A 237 -7.70 -10.66 21.41
N SER A 238 -8.26 -9.52 21.85
CA SER A 238 -8.15 -8.17 21.27
C SER A 238 -8.52 -8.07 19.77
N ILE A 239 -9.64 -7.41 19.49
CA ILE A 239 -9.68 -6.56 18.29
C ILE A 239 -8.55 -5.54 18.50
N LYS A 240 -7.38 -5.74 17.85
CA LYS A 240 -6.36 -4.67 17.77
C LYS A 240 -7.04 -3.51 17.05
N SER A 241 -6.89 -2.29 17.58
CA SER A 241 -7.45 -1.08 16.98
C SER A 241 -7.04 -1.02 15.51
N LEU A 242 -7.90 -0.51 14.61
CA LEU A 242 -7.51 -0.34 13.20
C LEU A 242 -6.30 0.58 13.07
N ARG A 243 -6.06 1.47 14.04
CA ARG A 243 -4.84 2.28 14.12
C ARG A 243 -3.57 1.45 14.35
N ASP A 244 -3.67 0.29 15.01
CA ASP A 244 -2.53 -0.59 15.30
C ASP A 244 -1.98 -1.26 14.04
N ARG A 245 -2.65 -1.15 12.88
CA ARG A 245 -2.10 -1.64 11.62
C ARG A 245 -0.90 -0.84 11.15
N TYR A 246 -0.85 0.45 11.46
CA TYR A 246 0.15 1.36 10.91
C TYR A 246 1.47 1.22 11.68
N THR A 247 2.55 1.04 10.94
CA THR A 247 3.88 0.74 11.50
C THR A 247 4.91 1.81 11.18
N VAL A 248 4.58 2.72 10.25
CA VAL A 248 5.47 3.80 9.82
C VAL A 248 4.69 5.11 9.80
N GLY A 249 5.24 6.13 10.46
CA GLY A 249 4.78 7.51 10.37
C GLY A 249 5.58 8.29 9.32
N ILE A 250 4.93 9.00 8.41
CA ILE A 250 5.58 9.98 7.54
C ILE A 250 5.11 11.38 7.89
N VAL A 251 6.06 12.29 8.12
CA VAL A 251 5.79 13.66 8.49
C VAL A 251 6.27 14.57 7.37
N CYS A 252 5.36 15.41 6.88
CA CYS A 252 5.65 16.45 5.89
C CYS A 252 5.32 17.82 6.49
N ALA A 253 6.14 18.83 6.21
CA ALA A 253 5.91 20.20 6.65
C ALA A 253 4.92 20.93 5.73
N LEU A 254 4.94 20.62 4.43
CA LEU A 254 4.19 21.35 3.41
C LEU A 254 3.23 20.43 2.62
N PRO A 255 2.11 20.96 2.10
CA PRO A 255 1.18 20.19 1.27
C PRO A 255 1.84 19.58 0.02
N LYS A 256 2.82 20.28 -0.57
CA LYS A 256 3.57 19.77 -1.74
C LYS A 256 4.44 18.55 -1.42
N GLU A 257 4.99 18.51 -0.21
CA GLU A 257 5.75 17.36 0.28
C GLU A 257 4.81 16.18 0.51
N LEU A 258 3.66 16.41 1.18
CA LEU A 258 2.67 15.37 1.41
C LEU A 258 2.07 14.84 0.10
N MET A 259 1.84 15.70 -0.89
CA MET A 259 1.35 15.29 -2.21
C MET A 259 2.31 14.31 -2.90
N ALA A 260 3.62 14.61 -2.90
CA ALA A 260 4.63 13.71 -3.44
C ALA A 260 4.58 12.34 -2.76
N VAL A 261 4.53 12.30 -1.43
CA VAL A 261 4.40 11.06 -0.65
C VAL A 261 3.11 10.32 -1.00
N ARG A 262 1.96 11.00 -1.05
CA ARG A 262 0.65 10.40 -1.32
C ARG A 262 0.55 9.78 -2.71
N ILE A 263 1.19 10.38 -3.72
CA ILE A 263 1.21 9.82 -5.07
C ILE A 263 1.95 8.46 -5.09
N LEU A 264 2.95 8.30 -4.23
CA LEU A 264 3.77 7.09 -4.18
C LEU A 264 3.16 5.93 -3.37
N PHE A 265 1.98 6.08 -2.77
CA PHE A 265 1.29 4.95 -2.12
C PHE A 265 0.92 3.88 -3.15
N ASP A 266 1.29 2.62 -2.87
CA ASP A 266 1.00 1.48 -3.73
C ASP A 266 -0.50 1.18 -3.80
N ASN A 267 -1.19 1.35 -2.67
CA ASN A 267 -2.65 1.38 -2.58
C ASN A 267 -3.06 2.61 -1.76
N LYS A 268 -3.99 3.41 -2.29
CA LYS A 268 -4.72 4.40 -1.48
C LYS A 268 -5.70 3.60 -0.61
N ALA A 269 -5.69 3.79 0.71
CA ALA A 269 -6.44 2.96 1.66
C ALA A 269 -7.96 3.23 1.61
N GLY A 270 -8.60 3.06 0.45
CA GLY A 270 -10.00 3.44 0.21
C GLY A 270 -11.06 2.62 0.96
N CYS A 271 -10.70 1.54 1.66
CA CYS A 271 -11.66 0.65 2.32
C CYS A 271 -11.76 0.79 3.84
N TYR A 272 -10.80 1.44 4.53
CA TYR A 272 -10.83 1.56 6.00
C TYR A 272 -10.58 2.98 6.52
N GLU A 273 -10.38 3.96 5.63
CA GLU A 273 -10.12 5.35 6.02
C GLU A 273 -11.16 5.87 7.01
N ASN A 274 -12.46 5.74 6.69
CA ASN A 274 -13.55 6.21 7.54
C ASN A 274 -13.60 5.52 8.92
N ASP A 275 -13.23 4.24 8.99
CA ASP A 275 -13.25 3.51 10.26
C ASP A 275 -12.04 3.87 11.13
N VAL A 276 -10.87 4.11 10.53
CA VAL A 276 -9.70 4.62 11.26
C VAL A 276 -9.99 6.01 11.82
N TRP A 277 -10.63 6.89 11.03
CA TRP A 277 -11.02 8.24 11.48
C TRP A 277 -11.95 8.22 12.68
N ARG A 278 -12.90 7.28 12.75
CA ARG A 278 -13.79 7.11 13.92
C ARG A 278 -13.04 6.68 15.17
N GLU A 279 -11.90 6.00 14.99
CA GLU A 279 -11.10 5.67 16.15
C GLU A 279 -10.43 6.94 16.65
N ILE A 280 -9.76 7.76 15.82
CA ILE A 280 -8.91 8.91 16.24
C ILE A 280 -9.51 9.74 17.40
N PRO A 281 -8.75 10.02 18.49
CA PRO A 281 -9.29 10.74 19.63
C PRO A 281 -9.61 12.19 19.26
N ASP A 282 -10.72 12.74 19.77
CA ASP A 282 -11.14 14.13 19.54
C ASP A 282 -10.09 15.20 19.94
N LYS A 283 -9.07 14.83 20.72
CA LYS A 283 -7.97 15.70 21.15
C LYS A 283 -6.80 15.73 20.18
N ASP A 284 -6.82 14.91 19.14
CA ASP A 284 -5.81 14.88 18.10
C ASP A 284 -6.30 15.72 16.91
N ASP A 285 -5.84 16.97 16.84
CA ASP A 285 -6.20 17.92 15.80
C ASP A 285 -5.52 17.64 14.44
N ASN A 286 -4.66 16.62 14.36
CA ASN A 286 -3.96 16.30 13.13
C ASN A 286 -4.91 15.68 12.09
N CYS A 287 -4.67 16.03 10.83
CA CYS A 287 -5.24 15.33 9.69
C CYS A 287 -4.25 14.31 9.11
N TYR A 288 -4.70 13.07 8.96
CA TYR A 288 -3.89 11.97 8.46
C TYR A 288 -4.30 11.53 7.05
N VAL A 289 -3.35 10.93 6.35
CA VAL A 289 -3.60 10.17 5.13
C VAL A 289 -2.98 8.79 5.28
N PHE A 290 -3.65 7.80 4.72
CA PHE A 290 -3.32 6.40 4.95
C PHE A 290 -2.99 5.71 3.65
N GLY A 291 -2.00 4.82 3.69
CA GLY A 291 -1.58 4.10 2.50
C GLY A 291 -0.60 2.99 2.79
N ARG A 292 -0.07 2.42 1.72
CA ARG A 292 0.96 1.38 1.78
C ARG A 292 2.15 1.78 0.93
N MET A 293 3.36 1.53 1.42
CA MET A 293 4.60 1.66 0.65
C MET A 293 5.45 0.40 0.85
N GLY A 294 5.56 -0.42 -0.18
CA GLY A 294 6.16 -1.75 -0.10
C GLY A 294 5.38 -2.65 0.85
N ASP A 295 6.05 -3.14 1.90
CA ASP A 295 5.45 -4.00 2.93
C ASP A 295 4.99 -3.25 4.20
N HIS A 296 5.00 -1.92 4.16
CA HIS A 296 4.63 -1.09 5.31
C HIS A 296 3.27 -0.44 5.12
N ASP A 297 2.37 -0.62 6.10
CA ASP A 297 1.20 0.25 6.28
C ASP A 297 1.69 1.58 6.87
N VAL A 298 1.48 2.66 6.11
CA VAL A 298 1.98 4.00 6.37
C VAL A 298 0.82 4.91 6.74
N VAL A 299 1.00 5.68 7.81
CA VAL A 299 0.19 6.87 8.08
C VAL A 299 1.07 8.10 7.88
N ALA A 300 0.57 9.07 7.12
CA ALA A 300 1.29 10.32 6.87
C ALA A 300 0.46 11.52 7.33
N LEU A 301 1.14 12.60 7.71
CA LEU A 301 0.50 13.88 8.02
C LEU A 301 1.24 15.03 7.33
N CYS A 302 0.53 16.14 7.19
CA CYS A 302 1.12 17.45 6.92
C CYS A 302 0.98 18.31 8.17
N LEU A 303 1.97 19.14 8.47
CA LEU A 303 1.83 20.15 9.52
C LEU A 303 0.65 21.10 9.22
N PRO A 304 0.04 21.72 10.25
CA PRO A 304 -1.10 22.62 10.06
C PRO A 304 -0.77 23.74 9.07
N SER A 305 -1.74 24.11 8.24
CA SER A 305 -1.57 25.16 7.24
C SER A 305 -1.11 26.47 7.89
N GLY A 306 -0.02 27.04 7.40
CA GLY A 306 0.60 28.25 7.94
C GLY A 306 1.46 28.05 9.20
N ALA A 307 1.56 26.82 9.71
CA ALA A 307 2.43 26.49 10.84
C ALA A 307 3.63 25.64 10.35
N TYR A 308 4.84 26.05 10.71
CA TYR A 308 6.08 25.35 10.40
C TYR A 308 7.07 25.55 11.56
N GLY A 309 8.23 24.90 11.47
CA GLY A 309 9.23 24.94 12.52
C GLY A 309 9.07 23.84 13.56
N THR A 310 10.08 23.77 14.42
CA THR A 310 10.29 22.71 15.43
C THR A 310 9.10 22.51 16.37
N ASN A 311 8.43 23.59 16.81
CA ASN A 311 7.30 23.50 17.75
C ASN A 311 6.07 22.84 17.13
N SER A 312 5.71 23.25 15.90
CA SER A 312 4.59 22.67 15.15
C SER A 312 4.85 21.18 14.88
N ALA A 313 6.07 20.88 14.44
CA ALA A 313 6.53 19.51 14.19
C ALA A 313 6.46 18.63 15.45
N ALA A 314 6.97 19.12 16.58
CA ALA A 314 6.93 18.40 17.85
C ALA A 314 5.49 18.12 18.30
N SER A 315 4.60 19.11 18.19
CA SER A 315 3.19 18.96 18.56
C SER A 315 2.49 17.90 17.70
N ALA A 316 2.60 18.02 16.38
CA ALA A 316 1.96 17.08 15.45
C ALA A 316 2.45 15.65 15.67
N VAL A 317 3.77 15.44 15.76
CA VAL A 317 4.35 14.11 15.98
C VAL A 317 4.00 13.54 17.35
N SER A 318 3.96 14.38 18.39
CA SER A 318 3.58 13.91 19.73
C SER A 318 2.14 13.42 19.79
N SER A 319 1.20 14.08 19.09
CA SER A 319 -0.17 13.61 18.97
C SER A 319 -0.25 12.34 18.13
N MET A 320 0.42 12.29 16.99
CA MET A 320 0.49 11.09 16.14
C MET A 320 1.04 9.86 16.87
N ASN A 321 2.11 10.03 17.65
CA ASN A 321 2.71 8.94 18.43
C ASN A 321 1.82 8.48 19.59
N ARG A 322 0.90 9.32 20.07
CA ARG A 322 -0.11 8.94 21.07
C ARG A 322 -1.36 8.30 20.43
N THR A 323 -1.63 8.61 19.17
CA THR A 323 -2.80 8.11 18.44
C THR A 323 -2.53 6.75 17.81
N PHE A 324 -1.29 6.50 17.36
CA PHE A 324 -0.87 5.28 16.66
C PHE A 324 0.26 4.59 17.43
N ASP A 325 -0.10 3.76 18.42
CA ASP A 325 0.85 3.14 19.34
C ASP A 325 1.79 2.10 18.68
N ASN A 326 1.43 1.59 17.50
CA ASN A 326 2.20 0.56 16.79
C ASN A 326 3.22 1.13 15.77
N ILE A 327 3.36 2.45 15.67
CA ILE A 327 4.38 3.05 14.81
C ILE A 327 5.77 2.71 15.35
N ALA A 328 6.58 2.03 14.53
CA ALA A 328 7.93 1.61 14.89
C ALA A 328 8.97 2.73 14.69
N PHE A 329 8.74 3.61 13.71
CA PHE A 329 9.62 4.72 13.38
C PHE A 329 8.92 5.74 12.47
N TYR A 330 9.58 6.89 12.34
CA TYR A 330 9.13 8.02 11.55
C TYR A 330 10.13 8.36 10.46
N LEU A 331 9.61 8.83 9.33
CA LEU A 331 10.38 9.49 8.29
C LEU A 331 9.92 10.95 8.21
N LEU A 332 10.84 11.89 8.39
CA LEU A 332 10.58 13.30 8.11
C LEU A 332 10.99 13.57 6.67
N VAL A 333 10.01 13.70 5.78
CA VAL A 333 10.22 13.79 4.33
C VAL A 333 9.76 15.15 3.86
N GLY A 334 10.68 15.90 3.25
CA GLY A 334 10.36 17.22 2.74
C GLY A 334 11.50 17.87 1.99
N ILE A 335 11.47 19.20 1.91
CA ILE A 335 12.49 20.00 1.24
C ILE A 335 13.43 20.67 2.24
N GLY A 336 14.60 21.08 1.76
CA GLY A 336 15.57 21.84 2.54
C GLY A 336 16.51 22.65 1.65
N GLY A 337 17.23 23.59 2.28
CA GLY A 337 18.27 24.38 1.61
C GLY A 337 19.61 23.63 1.62
N GLY A 338 20.24 23.51 0.46
CA GLY A 338 21.52 22.84 0.29
C GLY A 338 22.68 23.68 0.83
N VAL A 339 23.72 23.01 1.30
CA VAL A 339 24.98 23.63 1.74
C VAL A 339 26.13 23.09 0.88
N PRO A 340 26.34 23.65 -0.33
CA PRO A 340 27.43 23.23 -1.21
C PRO A 340 28.79 23.54 -0.59
N SER A 341 29.78 22.69 -0.90
CA SER A 341 31.18 22.91 -0.50
C SER A 341 32.12 22.28 -1.52
N ASN A 342 33.41 22.59 -1.43
CA ASN A 342 34.43 21.96 -2.29
C ASN A 342 34.49 20.43 -2.16
N LYS A 343 34.02 19.88 -1.03
CA LYS A 343 33.97 18.42 -0.80
C LYS A 343 32.65 17.80 -1.27
N ASN A 344 31.55 18.54 -1.11
CA ASN A 344 30.21 18.08 -1.43
C ASN A 344 29.56 19.08 -2.39
N ASP A 345 29.59 18.74 -3.67
CA ASP A 345 28.80 19.41 -4.69
C ASP A 345 27.32 19.05 -4.43
N ILE A 346 26.61 19.87 -3.65
CA ILE A 346 25.17 19.73 -3.43
C ILE A 346 24.46 20.53 -4.52
N ARG A 347 23.45 19.94 -5.18
CA ARG A 347 22.69 20.58 -6.25
C ARG A 347 21.19 20.59 -5.99
N LEU A 348 20.48 21.48 -6.67
CA LEU A 348 19.02 21.50 -6.61
C LEU A 348 18.46 20.17 -7.17
N GLY A 349 17.47 19.62 -6.48
CA GLY A 349 16.92 18.29 -6.73
C GLY A 349 17.70 17.13 -6.10
N ASP A 350 18.94 17.31 -5.65
CA ASP A 350 19.65 16.28 -4.87
C ASP A 350 18.90 15.96 -3.57
N VAL A 351 19.21 14.81 -2.97
CA VAL A 351 18.61 14.39 -1.69
C VAL A 351 19.68 14.31 -0.62
N VAL A 352 19.41 14.83 0.57
CA VAL A 352 20.25 14.70 1.76
C VAL A 352 19.52 13.84 2.79
N VAL A 353 20.22 12.82 3.30
CA VAL A 353 19.71 11.87 4.29
C VAL A 353 20.50 12.02 5.59
N SER A 354 19.80 12.27 6.69
CA SER A 354 20.43 12.50 8.00
C SER A 354 21.22 11.28 8.46
N THR A 355 22.54 11.33 8.33
CA THR A 355 23.43 10.23 8.69
C THR A 355 24.49 10.77 9.66
N PRO A 356 24.74 10.12 10.81
CA PRO A 356 25.77 10.56 11.75
C PRO A 356 27.14 10.65 11.07
N THR A 357 27.75 11.84 11.12
CA THR A 357 29.07 12.08 10.52
C THR A 357 29.96 12.88 11.48
N GLY A 358 31.13 12.34 11.79
CA GLY A 358 32.06 12.93 12.75
C GLY A 358 31.49 12.86 14.17
N GLU A 359 31.41 14.01 14.83
CA GLU A 359 30.90 14.14 16.21
C GLU A 359 29.38 14.36 16.29
N TYR A 360 28.69 14.47 15.15
CA TYR A 360 27.29 14.87 15.10
C TYR A 360 26.35 13.69 14.81
N PRO A 361 25.13 13.69 15.36
CA PRO A 361 24.22 12.54 15.32
C PRO A 361 23.39 12.44 14.01
N GLY A 362 23.70 13.24 12.98
CA GLY A 362 22.95 13.29 11.72
C GLY A 362 21.96 14.45 11.64
N VAL A 363 21.49 14.98 12.77
CA VAL A 363 20.73 16.24 12.84
C VAL A 363 21.34 17.14 13.92
N VAL A 364 21.46 18.42 13.62
CA VAL A 364 22.05 19.43 14.50
C VAL A 364 21.05 20.56 14.67
N GLN A 365 20.62 20.85 15.90
CA GLN A 365 19.91 22.08 16.16
C GLN A 365 20.89 23.26 16.16
N HIS A 366 20.88 24.08 15.11
CA HIS A 366 21.92 25.09 14.89
C HIS A 366 21.64 26.41 15.61
N ASP A 367 20.42 26.63 16.09
CA ASP A 367 19.97 27.85 16.75
C ASP A 367 19.80 27.69 18.27
N PHE A 368 20.18 26.52 18.81
CA PHE A 368 20.14 26.23 20.25
C PHE A 368 21.52 26.44 20.86
N GLU A 369 21.85 27.72 21.06
CA GLU A 369 23.16 28.16 21.51
C GLU A 369 23.03 29.01 22.79
N LYS A 370 24.02 28.87 23.67
CA LYS A 370 24.23 29.75 24.82
C LYS A 370 25.13 30.89 24.40
N VAL A 371 24.70 32.11 24.67
CA VAL A 371 25.57 33.30 24.53
C VAL A 371 26.44 33.42 25.78
N THR A 372 27.75 33.42 25.61
CA THR A 372 28.71 33.63 26.70
C THR A 372 28.99 35.13 26.91
N GLN A 373 29.65 35.48 28.03
CA GLN A 373 29.93 36.88 28.40
C GLN A 373 30.78 37.64 27.36
N HIS A 374 31.49 36.92 26.47
CA HIS A 374 32.31 37.50 25.41
C HIS A 374 31.60 37.53 24.04
N GLY A 375 30.29 37.27 24.01
CA GLY A 375 29.51 37.24 22.76
C GLY A 375 29.78 36.00 21.90
N GLU A 376 30.47 34.99 22.45
CA GLU A 376 30.66 33.71 21.80
C GLU A 376 29.41 32.85 21.96
N TYR A 377 29.08 32.10 20.92
CA TYR A 377 27.94 31.18 20.91
C TYR A 377 28.46 29.76 21.11
N GLU A 378 27.98 29.11 22.16
CA GLU A 378 28.28 27.72 22.47
C GLU A 378 27.04 26.87 22.24
N ARG A 379 27.14 25.81 21.41
CA ARG A 379 26.00 24.93 21.17
C ARG A 379 25.62 24.17 22.43
N LEU A 380 24.32 24.08 22.68
CA LEU A 380 23.76 23.29 23.77
C LEU A 380 23.20 21.95 23.28
N GLY A 381 23.51 20.89 24.02
CA GLY A 381 22.89 19.58 23.85
C GLY A 381 23.27 18.82 22.58
N SER A 382 22.65 17.66 22.42
CA SER A 382 22.76 16.81 21.24
C SER A 382 21.42 16.12 21.01
N LEU A 383 21.02 16.01 19.75
CA LEU A 383 19.80 15.29 19.36
C LEU A 383 20.06 13.79 19.29
N GLN A 384 19.01 12.98 19.42
CA GLN A 384 19.16 11.54 19.18
C GLN A 384 19.53 11.29 17.72
N ARG A 385 20.34 10.24 17.52
CA ARG A 385 20.72 9.76 16.19
C ARG A 385 19.62 8.86 15.61
N PRO A 386 19.49 8.77 14.27
CA PRO A 386 18.59 7.82 13.66
C PRO A 386 18.84 6.38 14.15
N PRO A 387 17.79 5.56 14.30
CA PRO A 387 17.92 4.17 14.73
C PRO A 387 18.86 3.34 13.84
N ASN A 388 19.63 2.44 14.47
CA ASN A 388 20.60 1.60 13.76
C ASN A 388 19.99 0.83 12.58
N PHE A 389 18.75 0.34 12.70
CA PHE A 389 18.13 -0.42 11.62
C PHE A 389 17.79 0.44 10.39
N LEU A 390 17.45 1.73 10.58
CA LEU A 390 17.28 2.68 9.48
C LEU A 390 18.65 3.02 8.87
N LEU A 391 19.70 3.17 9.69
CA LEU A 391 21.07 3.37 9.20
C LEU A 391 21.60 2.14 8.45
N SER A 392 21.22 0.93 8.85
CA SER A 392 21.52 -0.29 8.10
C SER A 392 20.78 -0.32 6.77
N ALA A 393 19.51 0.09 6.73
CA ALA A 393 18.75 0.23 5.49
C ALA A 393 19.39 1.26 4.54
N VAL A 394 19.82 2.41 5.07
CA VAL A 394 20.60 3.42 4.33
C VAL A 394 21.87 2.79 3.74
N SER A 395 22.59 1.97 4.52
CA SER A 395 23.78 1.28 4.03
C SER A 395 23.49 0.31 2.88
N ILE A 396 22.34 -0.39 2.92
CA ILE A 396 21.90 -1.27 1.82
C ILE A 396 21.60 -0.44 0.56
N VAL A 397 20.80 0.62 0.68
CA VAL A 397 20.49 1.51 -0.47
C VAL A 397 21.77 2.13 -1.04
N GLN A 398 22.70 2.54 -0.19
CA GLN A 398 23.98 3.11 -0.62
C GLN A 398 24.89 2.07 -1.31
N SER A 399 24.78 0.79 -0.94
CA SER A 399 25.59 -0.30 -1.53
C SER A 399 25.07 -0.79 -2.88
N ASP A 400 23.83 -0.46 -3.25
CA ASP A 400 23.17 -0.93 -4.47
C ASP A 400 22.86 0.25 -5.43
N PRO A 401 23.74 0.49 -6.42
CA PRO A 401 23.55 1.56 -7.39
C PRO A 401 22.29 1.39 -8.26
N ASP A 402 21.85 0.16 -8.51
CA ASP A 402 20.74 -0.15 -9.41
C ASP A 402 19.39 0.03 -8.70
N LEU A 403 19.32 -0.38 -7.43
CA LEU A 403 18.19 -0.12 -6.54
C LEU A 403 18.00 1.39 -6.32
N SER A 404 19.11 2.12 -6.15
CA SER A 404 19.12 3.57 -5.94
C SER A 404 18.66 4.38 -7.16
N LEU A 405 18.91 3.91 -8.40
CA LEU A 405 18.70 4.72 -9.59
C LEU A 405 17.37 4.39 -10.28
N SER A 406 17.07 3.10 -10.47
CA SER A 406 15.91 2.67 -11.27
C SER A 406 14.58 2.96 -10.59
N TYR A 407 14.48 2.64 -9.29
CA TYR A 407 13.28 2.91 -8.49
C TYR A 407 13.08 4.41 -8.25
N LEU A 408 14.16 5.11 -7.90
CA LEU A 408 14.13 6.56 -7.67
C LEU A 408 13.63 7.31 -8.91
N LEU A 409 14.22 7.06 -10.08
CA LEU A 409 13.83 7.75 -11.31
C LEU A 409 12.41 7.39 -11.75
N LYS A 410 12.00 6.13 -11.59
CA LYS A 410 10.63 5.68 -11.88
C LYS A 410 9.61 6.42 -11.00
N ASP A 411 9.86 6.51 -9.70
CA ASP A 411 8.95 7.16 -8.77
C ASP A 411 8.90 8.68 -9.02
N ILE A 412 10.03 9.33 -9.29
CA ILE A 412 10.07 10.76 -9.69
C ILE A 412 9.26 10.99 -10.98
N ALA A 413 9.46 10.15 -12.00
CA ALA A 413 8.73 10.25 -13.26
C ALA A 413 7.22 10.09 -13.04
N MET A 414 6.79 9.11 -12.24
CA MET A 414 5.38 8.90 -11.91
C MET A 414 4.75 10.13 -11.21
N ILE A 415 5.48 10.79 -10.30
CA ILE A 415 5.00 12.02 -9.68
C ILE A 415 4.86 13.14 -10.72
N GLY A 416 5.87 13.33 -11.58
CA GLY A 416 5.87 14.36 -12.64
C GLY A 416 4.85 14.12 -13.77
N GLU A 417 4.46 12.87 -14.01
CA GLU A 417 3.36 12.49 -14.92
C GLU A 417 2.00 12.81 -14.31
N ARG A 418 1.84 12.57 -13.00
CA ARG A 418 0.60 12.89 -12.26
C ARG A 418 0.42 14.37 -12.02
N GLN A 419 1.50 15.12 -11.81
CA GLN A 419 1.46 16.56 -11.60
C GLN A 419 2.67 17.24 -12.24
N GLN A 420 2.40 18.08 -13.25
CA GLN A 420 3.45 18.69 -14.09
C GLN A 420 4.41 19.59 -13.29
N ALA A 421 3.93 20.23 -12.22
CA ALA A 421 4.75 21.07 -11.35
C ALA A 421 5.93 20.31 -10.70
N TYR A 422 5.87 18.99 -10.60
CA TYR A 422 6.92 18.14 -10.02
C TYR A 422 7.93 17.66 -11.06
N ARG A 423 7.85 18.12 -12.31
CA ARG A 423 8.85 17.79 -13.34
C ARG A 423 10.16 18.52 -13.06
N TYR A 424 11.25 17.95 -13.57
CA TYR A 424 12.58 18.54 -13.46
C TYR A 424 12.60 19.94 -14.12
N PRO A 425 12.98 21.01 -13.38
CA PRO A 425 13.00 22.37 -13.94
C PRO A 425 14.06 22.60 -15.02
N GLY A 426 15.08 21.74 -15.12
CA GLY A 426 16.16 21.87 -16.10
C GLY A 426 17.45 22.43 -15.50
N VAL A 427 18.60 22.01 -16.06
CA VAL A 427 19.94 22.35 -15.54
C VAL A 427 20.23 23.85 -15.57
N SER A 428 19.63 24.59 -16.50
CA SER A 428 19.77 26.05 -16.60
C SER A 428 19.20 26.80 -15.40
N HIS A 429 18.32 26.17 -14.64
CA HIS A 429 17.69 26.74 -13.44
C HIS A 429 18.44 26.38 -12.15
N ASP A 430 19.47 25.52 -12.24
CA ASP A 430 20.37 25.22 -11.13
C ASP A 430 21.57 26.19 -11.10
N LYS A 431 21.35 27.36 -10.49
CA LYS A 431 22.37 28.42 -10.38
C LYS A 431 22.82 28.58 -8.93
N LEU A 432 24.11 28.32 -8.69
CA LEU A 432 24.77 28.65 -7.42
C LEU A 432 25.61 29.92 -7.62
N PHE A 433 25.19 31.01 -6.98
CA PHE A 433 25.92 32.27 -7.01
C PHE A 433 27.08 32.27 -6.00
N ALA A 434 28.13 33.06 -6.26
CA ALA A 434 29.15 33.32 -5.26
C ALA A 434 28.55 33.96 -4.00
N ALA A 435 29.13 33.70 -2.83
CA ALA A 435 28.54 34.05 -1.54
C ALA A 435 28.37 35.57 -1.31
N GLU A 436 29.14 36.37 -2.04
CA GLU A 436 29.14 37.82 -2.01
C GLU A 436 28.03 38.44 -2.87
N VAL A 437 27.46 37.66 -3.80
CA VAL A 437 26.42 38.14 -4.70
C VAL A 437 25.10 38.13 -3.94
N THR A 438 24.49 39.30 -3.80
CA THR A 438 23.16 39.45 -3.20
C THR A 438 22.10 39.53 -4.28
N HIS A 439 20.95 38.91 -4.01
CA HIS A 439 19.79 38.98 -4.89
C HIS A 439 19.33 40.43 -5.08
N ALA A 440 18.94 40.79 -6.31
CA ALA A 440 18.51 42.14 -6.66
C ALA A 440 17.17 42.48 -5.99
N SER A 441 17.17 43.50 -5.14
CA SER A 441 15.97 43.93 -4.39
C SER A 441 14.79 44.22 -5.33
N GLY A 442 13.61 43.66 -5.01
CA GLY A 442 12.35 43.92 -5.72
C GLY A 442 11.93 42.89 -6.76
N TYR A 443 12.59 41.72 -6.82
CA TYR A 443 12.19 40.60 -7.68
C TYR A 443 12.01 39.32 -6.87
N ASP A 444 11.02 38.49 -7.23
CA ASP A 444 10.79 37.19 -6.56
C ASP A 444 11.58 36.04 -7.21
N THR A 445 12.23 36.29 -8.35
CA THR A 445 12.97 35.29 -9.13
C THR A 445 14.41 35.72 -9.40
N CYS A 446 15.26 34.75 -9.74
CA CYS A 446 16.66 35.00 -10.12
C CYS A 446 16.83 35.33 -11.61
N SER A 447 15.75 35.61 -12.34
CA SER A 447 15.78 35.88 -13.79
C SER A 447 16.62 37.10 -14.16
N LYS A 448 16.71 38.09 -13.25
CA LYS A 448 17.51 39.32 -13.42
C LYS A 448 18.73 39.40 -12.50
N CYS A 449 19.07 38.30 -11.81
CA CYS A 449 20.28 38.28 -10.99
C CYS A 449 21.49 38.10 -11.89
N GLU A 450 22.34 39.12 -11.93
CA GLU A 450 23.61 39.13 -12.65
C GLU A 450 24.76 39.02 -11.63
N GLY A 451 25.75 38.19 -11.93
CA GLY A 451 26.90 38.01 -11.04
C GLY A 451 27.65 36.70 -11.33
N PRO A 452 28.87 36.55 -10.78
CA PRO A 452 29.62 35.31 -10.92
C PRO A 452 28.86 34.15 -10.28
N THR A 453 28.66 33.10 -11.06
CA THR A 453 28.19 31.80 -10.57
C THR A 453 29.40 30.92 -10.30
N VAL A 454 29.25 29.99 -9.36
CA VAL A 454 30.28 29.00 -9.05
C VAL A 454 30.34 28.01 -10.20
N GLU A 455 31.49 27.93 -10.88
CA GLU A 455 31.72 26.92 -11.89
C GLU A 455 31.69 25.52 -11.27
N ARG A 456 30.89 24.63 -11.86
CA ARG A 456 30.71 23.25 -11.40
C ARG A 456 30.88 22.31 -12.58
N LYS A 457 31.50 21.15 -12.35
CA LYS A 457 31.66 20.11 -13.38
C LYS A 457 30.30 19.60 -13.86
N ASP A 458 30.18 19.27 -15.13
CA ASP A 458 28.94 18.67 -15.64
C ASP A 458 28.64 17.34 -14.94
N ARG A 459 27.35 17.09 -14.70
CA ARG A 459 26.84 15.82 -14.22
C ARG A 459 26.17 15.06 -15.36
N ARG A 460 26.05 13.75 -15.19
CA ARG A 460 25.35 12.90 -16.16
C ARG A 460 23.91 13.38 -16.34
N ILE A 461 23.58 13.74 -17.58
CA ILE A 461 22.21 13.98 -18.05
C ILE A 461 21.74 12.69 -18.72
N ILE A 462 20.52 12.26 -18.40
CA ILE A 462 19.86 11.16 -19.11
C ILE A 462 18.87 11.79 -20.08
N ASP A 463 19.04 11.47 -21.36
CA ASP A 463 18.06 11.78 -22.40
C ASP A 463 16.98 10.69 -22.39
N SER A 464 15.72 11.10 -22.31
CA SER A 464 14.57 10.21 -22.25
C SER A 464 13.45 10.75 -23.14
N SER A 465 12.50 9.89 -23.51
CA SER A 465 11.29 10.31 -24.25
C SER A 465 10.46 11.38 -23.52
N SER A 466 10.69 11.58 -22.22
CA SER A 466 10.06 12.60 -21.38
C SER A 466 10.89 13.89 -21.20
N GLY A 467 12.07 13.99 -21.82
CA GLY A 467 12.99 15.12 -21.73
C GLY A 467 14.35 14.79 -21.10
N GLU A 468 15.25 15.77 -21.08
CA GLU A 468 16.53 15.68 -20.37
C GLU A 468 16.32 15.84 -18.86
N TYR A 469 16.85 14.91 -18.07
CA TYR A 469 16.91 15.09 -16.61
C TYR A 469 18.27 14.70 -16.03
N GLN A 470 18.74 15.51 -15.09
CA GLN A 470 19.92 15.19 -14.30
C GLN A 470 19.51 14.22 -13.20
N VAL A 471 20.22 13.10 -13.05
CA VAL A 471 19.95 12.15 -11.97
C VAL A 471 20.24 12.83 -10.62
N PRO A 472 19.27 12.90 -9.68
CA PRO A 472 19.52 13.37 -8.34
C PRO A 472 20.61 12.54 -7.66
N LYS A 473 21.57 13.20 -7.02
CA LYS A 473 22.56 12.52 -6.18
C LYS A 473 22.03 12.44 -4.75
N ILE A 474 22.23 11.28 -4.11
CA ILE A 474 21.95 11.10 -2.69
C ILE A 474 23.22 11.41 -1.90
N HIS A 475 23.09 12.27 -0.89
CA HIS A 475 24.17 12.65 0.02
C HIS A 475 23.82 12.23 1.44
N TYR A 476 24.81 11.69 2.15
CA TYR A 476 24.65 11.17 3.51
C TYR A 476 25.47 12.02 4.46
N GLY A 477 24.81 12.68 5.41
CA GLY A 477 25.52 13.53 6.37
C GLY A 477 24.60 14.30 7.31
N ASN A 478 25.17 15.29 8.00
CA ASN A 478 24.44 16.05 9.00
C ASN A 478 23.50 17.07 8.35
N ILE A 479 22.33 17.27 8.95
CA ILE A 479 21.34 18.28 8.58
C ILE A 479 21.21 19.29 9.74
N ALA A 480 21.29 20.59 9.44
CA ALA A 480 21.01 21.65 10.40
C ALA A 480 19.50 21.89 10.47
N SER A 481 18.99 22.02 11.69
CA SER A 481 17.59 22.26 12.00
C SER A 481 17.45 23.48 12.92
N GLY A 482 16.42 24.30 12.72
CA GLY A 482 16.14 25.46 13.55
C GLY A 482 14.90 26.23 13.10
N ASN A 483 14.45 27.20 13.89
CA ASN A 483 13.28 28.03 13.55
C ASN A 483 13.63 29.25 12.69
N GLN A 484 14.89 29.41 12.29
CA GLN A 484 15.36 30.53 11.46
C GLN A 484 15.37 30.14 9.98
N VAL A 485 14.69 30.94 9.14
CA VAL A 485 14.84 30.82 7.69
C VAL A 485 16.18 31.45 7.29
N ILE A 486 17.10 30.64 6.76
CA ILE A 486 18.40 31.13 6.28
C ILE A 486 18.27 31.59 4.84
N LYS A 487 18.38 32.91 4.62
CA LYS A 487 18.45 33.57 3.30
C LYS A 487 19.74 34.37 3.15
N ASN A 488 20.87 33.79 3.57
CA ASN A 488 22.17 34.46 3.56
C ASN A 488 23.29 33.44 3.36
N ALA A 489 24.02 33.57 2.24
CA ALA A 489 25.08 32.64 1.85
C ALA A 489 26.21 32.58 2.89
N GLN A 490 26.63 33.71 3.45
CA GLN A 490 27.68 33.75 4.48
C GLN A 490 27.24 33.03 5.76
N LYS A 491 25.99 33.24 6.18
CA LYS A 491 25.44 32.55 7.35
C LYS A 491 25.28 31.05 7.11
N ARG A 492 24.81 30.65 5.93
CA ARG A 492 24.79 29.26 5.50
C ARG A 492 26.19 28.64 5.56
N ASP A 493 27.20 29.31 5.01
CA ASP A 493 28.57 28.79 4.97
C ASP A 493 29.19 28.74 6.37
N GLU A 494 28.84 29.67 7.25
CA GLU A 494 29.17 29.62 8.67
C GLU A 494 28.56 28.39 9.35
N ILE A 495 27.26 28.15 9.18
CA ILE A 495 26.54 26.98 9.71
C ILE A 495 27.15 25.70 9.14
N GLY A 496 27.41 25.65 7.84
CA GLY A 496 28.03 24.53 7.13
C GLY A 496 29.39 24.16 7.71
N ARG A 497 30.26 25.15 7.95
CA ARG A 497 31.59 24.93 8.56
C ARG A 497 31.49 24.53 10.03
N LYS A 498 30.70 25.25 10.83
CA LYS A 498 30.56 25.01 12.28
C LYS A 498 29.91 23.67 12.58
N CYS A 499 28.90 23.28 11.81
CA CYS A 499 28.08 22.10 12.08
C CYS A 499 28.39 20.90 11.19
N LYS A 500 29.26 21.07 10.18
CA LYS A 500 29.58 20.05 9.17
C LYS A 500 28.31 19.47 8.53
N VAL A 501 27.39 20.36 8.14
CA VAL A 501 26.07 20.01 7.57
C VAL A 501 26.04 20.15 6.05
N LEU A 502 25.13 19.41 5.42
CA LEU A 502 24.90 19.40 3.98
C LEU A 502 23.57 20.05 3.58
N CYS A 503 22.66 20.21 4.55
CA CYS A 503 21.31 20.72 4.37
C CYS A 503 20.89 21.55 5.60
N ILE A 504 20.03 22.54 5.39
CA ILE A 504 19.36 23.33 6.42
C ILE A 504 17.84 23.20 6.24
N GLU A 505 17.11 22.85 7.30
CA GLU A 505 15.64 22.74 7.34
C GLU A 505 15.10 23.20 8.71
N MET A 506 13.79 23.11 8.95
CA MET A 506 13.16 23.79 10.10
C MET A 506 12.40 22.90 11.10
N GLU A 507 12.25 21.60 10.84
CA GLU A 507 11.35 20.75 11.65
C GLU A 507 12.08 19.73 12.53
N ALA A 508 13.18 19.15 12.04
CA ALA A 508 13.75 17.93 12.61
C ALA A 508 14.14 18.04 14.10
N ALA A 509 14.67 19.19 14.55
CA ALA A 509 15.08 19.37 15.94
C ALA A 509 13.92 19.19 16.95
N GLY A 510 12.68 19.47 16.54
CA GLY A 510 11.50 19.21 17.38
C GLY A 510 11.08 17.73 17.45
N ILE A 511 11.55 16.91 16.50
CA ILE A 511 11.11 15.51 16.33
C ILE A 511 12.14 14.52 16.88
N MET A 512 13.44 14.76 16.63
CA MET A 512 14.49 13.76 16.82
C MET A 512 14.59 13.20 18.25
N ASN A 513 14.24 13.98 19.28
CA ASN A 513 14.27 13.52 20.67
C ASN A 513 12.97 12.86 21.14
N THR A 514 11.90 12.93 20.34
CA THR A 514 10.56 12.47 20.70
C THR A 514 10.30 11.06 20.18
N VAL A 515 10.75 10.75 18.96
CA VAL A 515 10.46 9.49 18.28
C VAL A 515 11.66 8.97 17.47
N PRO A 516 11.77 7.65 17.22
CA PRO A 516 12.78 7.10 16.33
C PRO A 516 12.57 7.63 14.90
N CYS A 517 13.48 8.49 14.41
CA CYS A 517 13.27 9.21 13.15
C CYS A 517 14.50 9.20 12.22
N LEU A 518 14.26 9.21 10.92
CA LEU A 518 15.25 9.53 9.88
C LEU A 518 14.73 10.70 9.04
N VAL A 519 15.59 11.68 8.77
CA VAL A 519 15.24 12.89 7.99
C VAL A 519 15.75 12.76 6.56
N ILE A 520 14.89 13.06 5.60
CA ILE A 520 15.15 12.99 4.17
C ILE A 520 14.72 14.32 3.55
N ARG A 521 15.67 15.08 3.02
CA ARG A 521 15.43 16.40 2.42
C ARG A 521 15.84 16.44 0.96
N GLY A 522 14.89 16.78 0.09
CA GLY A 522 15.19 17.20 -1.27
C GLY A 522 15.66 18.65 -1.27
N ILE A 523 16.69 18.97 -2.05
CA ILE A 523 17.28 20.30 -2.06
C ILE A 523 16.49 21.22 -3.00
N CYS A 524 15.84 22.24 -2.45
CA CYS A 524 15.01 23.19 -3.22
C CYS A 524 15.64 24.57 -3.40
N ASP A 525 16.69 24.91 -2.65
CA ASP A 525 17.44 26.16 -2.77
C ASP A 525 18.82 26.01 -2.12
N TYR A 526 19.60 27.09 -2.10
CA TYR A 526 20.93 27.13 -1.49
C TYR A 526 21.00 27.96 -0.21
N ALA A 527 19.90 28.12 0.54
CA ALA A 527 19.85 28.87 1.80
C ALA A 527 20.51 30.26 1.74
N ASP A 528 20.43 30.91 0.58
CA ASP A 528 21.01 32.22 0.31
C ASP A 528 19.94 33.23 -0.08
N SER A 529 20.36 34.42 -0.48
CA SER A 529 19.45 35.48 -0.91
C SER A 529 18.68 35.13 -2.19
N HIS A 530 19.12 34.13 -2.96
CA HIS A 530 18.54 33.72 -4.24
C HIS A 530 17.48 32.62 -4.10
N LYS A 531 17.18 32.19 -2.86
CA LYS A 531 16.11 31.23 -2.53
C LYS A 531 14.79 31.66 -3.18
N ASN A 532 14.23 30.76 -3.99
CA ASN A 532 12.94 30.88 -4.64
C ASN A 532 12.21 29.54 -4.61
N ASP A 533 10.98 29.50 -5.13
CA ASP A 533 10.08 28.35 -4.98
C ASP A 533 10.10 27.38 -6.18
N GLU A 534 10.89 27.66 -7.22
CA GLU A 534 10.87 26.94 -8.50
C GLU A 534 11.18 25.44 -8.37
N TRP A 535 12.04 25.08 -7.43
CA TRP A 535 12.52 23.70 -7.26
C TRP A 535 11.79 22.92 -6.16
N GLN A 536 10.86 23.54 -5.43
CA GLN A 536 10.28 22.91 -4.24
C GLN A 536 9.50 21.63 -4.57
N GLU A 537 8.69 21.64 -5.63
CA GLU A 537 7.91 20.50 -6.08
C GLU A 537 8.82 19.36 -6.54
N TYR A 538 9.82 19.64 -7.40
CA TYR A 538 10.77 18.62 -7.83
C TYR A 538 11.58 18.04 -6.66
N ALA A 539 12.06 18.89 -5.76
CA ALA A 539 12.78 18.46 -4.56
C ALA A 539 11.91 17.59 -3.64
N ALA A 540 10.62 17.93 -3.48
CA ALA A 540 9.67 17.09 -2.75
C ALA A 540 9.51 15.71 -3.41
N ALA A 541 9.46 15.65 -4.75
CA ALA A 541 9.42 14.37 -5.47
C ALA A 541 10.67 13.52 -5.22
N THR A 542 11.87 14.10 -5.30
CA THR A 542 13.12 13.34 -5.11
C THR A 542 13.25 12.82 -3.68
N ALA A 543 12.84 13.61 -2.67
CA ALA A 543 12.79 13.18 -1.28
C ALA A 543 11.80 12.02 -1.05
N ALA A 544 10.58 12.14 -1.58
CA ALA A 544 9.56 11.10 -1.46
C ALA A 544 9.97 9.79 -2.15
N ALA A 545 10.56 9.87 -3.35
CA ALA A 545 11.05 8.72 -4.08
C ALA A 545 12.17 7.99 -3.33
N TYR A 546 13.10 8.72 -2.72
CA TYR A 546 14.12 8.12 -1.86
C TYR A 546 13.50 7.46 -0.62
N ALA A 547 12.51 8.10 0.02
CA ALA A 547 11.81 7.53 1.18
C ALA A 547 11.14 6.19 0.84
N LYS A 548 10.47 6.09 -0.32
CA LYS A 548 9.88 4.82 -0.78
C LYS A 548 10.95 3.76 -1.07
N SER A 549 12.05 4.15 -1.71
CA SER A 549 13.19 3.26 -1.97
C SER A 549 13.79 2.71 -0.68
N LEU A 550 13.95 3.55 0.35
CA LEU A 550 14.41 3.13 1.67
C LEU A 550 13.44 2.12 2.30
N LEU A 551 12.13 2.38 2.25
CA LEU A 551 11.13 1.49 2.82
C LEU A 551 11.10 0.10 2.16
N SER A 552 11.53 -0.01 0.89
CA SER A 552 11.62 -1.30 0.19
C SER A 552 12.66 -2.27 0.80
N VAL A 553 13.67 -1.75 1.51
CA VAL A 553 14.71 -2.57 2.15
C VAL A 553 14.58 -2.63 3.67
N VAL A 554 13.80 -1.73 4.28
CA VAL A 554 13.45 -1.81 5.70
C VAL A 554 12.49 -2.98 5.89
N ARG A 555 12.83 -3.93 6.75
CA ARG A 555 11.93 -5.05 7.09
C ARG A 555 10.67 -4.54 7.78
N GLY A 556 9.50 -4.98 7.34
CA GLY A 556 8.24 -4.75 8.05
C GLY A 556 8.32 -5.30 9.47
N ARG A 557 8.44 -4.41 10.46
CA ARG A 557 8.41 -4.80 11.87
C ARG A 557 6.99 -4.66 12.37
N LYS A 558 6.38 -5.77 12.77
CA LYS A 558 5.26 -5.73 13.71
C LYS A 558 5.86 -5.47 15.09
N VAL A 559 5.65 -4.29 15.66
CA VAL A 559 5.93 -4.08 17.09
C VAL A 559 4.94 -4.98 17.84
N ARG A 560 5.45 -5.75 18.82
CA ARG A 560 4.66 -6.76 19.52
C ARG A 560 3.60 -6.11 20.38
#